data_AF-A0AAV5REE5-F1
#
_entry.id   AF-A0AAV5REE5-F1
#
_cell.length_a   1.000
_cell.length_b   1.000
_cell.length_c   1.000
_cell.angle_alpha   90.00
_cell.angle_beta   90.00
_cell.angle_gamma   90.00
#
_symmetry.space_group_name_H-M   'P 1'
#
loop_
_entity.id
_entity.type
_entity.pdbx_description
1 polymer ?
#
loop_
_entity_poly.entity_id
_entity_poly.type
_entity_poly.pdbx_seq_one_letter_code
_entity_poly.pdbx_strand_id
1 'polypeptide(L)'
;MLIAVLVLLVLLSRYVKSFSNGVLTERVWQIKTKLFPSQEYREFQETRDELMRLRKERANTSSQDNFAKWARLDREYQRVKKIYDAKNNEVGSSRQKLSTIVRVVKWLLSTGLRTGTMIYFRKEPVVWLPHGMLPSIGERIVAMPSAPRGSVSASFWVFAVDSTFSTCYGIVKFLKTKNDKK
;
A
#
# COMPACT_ATOMS: atom_id res chain seq x y z
N MET A 1 -23.84 -21.24 1.46
CA MET A 1 -23.44 -19.97 2.10
C MET A 1 -21.92 -19.76 2.15
N LEU A 2 -21.12 -20.77 2.52
CA LEU A 2 -19.66 -20.67 2.61
C LEU A 2 -18.96 -20.24 1.30
N ILE A 3 -19.39 -20.76 0.14
CA ILE A 3 -18.83 -20.36 -1.17
C ILE A 3 -18.98 -18.86 -1.42
N ALA A 4 -20.16 -18.29 -1.15
CA ALA A 4 -20.42 -16.87 -1.36
C ALA A 4 -19.54 -16.00 -0.45
N VAL A 5 -19.33 -16.41 0.81
CA VAL A 5 -18.43 -15.75 1.76
C VAL A 5 -16.99 -15.80 1.26
N LEU A 6 -16.51 -16.95 0.79
CA LEU A 6 -15.15 -17.09 0.24
C LEU A 6 -14.95 -16.22 -1.01
N VAL A 7 -15.92 -16.20 -1.93
CA VAL A 7 -15.85 -15.36 -3.13
C VAL A 7 -15.83 -13.88 -2.77
N LEU A 8 -16.73 -13.43 -1.88
CA LEU A 8 -16.78 -12.05 -1.42
C LEU A 8 -15.48 -11.63 -0.71
N LEU A 9 -14.90 -12.52 0.09
CA LEU A 9 -13.61 -12.29 0.74
C LEU A 9 -12.47 -12.14 -0.29
N VAL A 10 -12.42 -13.00 -1.31
CA VAL A 10 -11.41 -12.90 -2.39
C VAL A 10 -11.54 -11.57 -3.11
N LEU A 11 -12.75 -11.16 -3.46
CA LEU A 11 -13.03 -9.87 -4.10
C LEU A 11 -12.59 -8.69 -3.22
N LEU A 12 -12.94 -8.68 -1.94
CA LEU A 12 -12.52 -7.65 -0.99
C LEU A 12 -10.99 -7.59 -0.86
N SER A 13 -10.32 -8.74 -0.73
CA SER A 13 -8.86 -8.79 -0.62
C SER A 13 -8.17 -8.23 -1.88
N ARG A 14 -8.75 -8.46 -3.06
CA ARG A 14 -8.24 -7.95 -4.34
C ARG A 14 -8.51 -6.46 -4.48
N TYR A 15 -9.68 -5.99 -4.04
CA TYR A 15 -10.02 -4.57 -3.97
C TYR A 15 -9.01 -3.81 -3.09
N VAL A 16 -8.74 -4.31 -1.88
CA VAL A 16 -7.75 -3.71 -0.98
C VAL A 16 -6.34 -3.70 -1.60
N LYS A 17 -5.94 -4.79 -2.28
CA LYS A 17 -4.65 -4.87 -2.98
C LYS A 17 -4.53 -3.86 -4.11
N SER A 18 -5.63 -3.48 -4.76
CA SER A 18 -5.65 -2.52 -5.88
C SER A 18 -5.18 -1.12 -5.49
N PHE A 19 -5.28 -0.73 -4.22
CA PHE A 19 -4.83 0.58 -3.78
C PHE A 19 -3.30 0.62 -3.66
N SER A 20 -2.63 1.61 -4.24
CA SER A 20 -1.18 1.78 -4.04
C SER A 20 -0.87 2.16 -2.60
N ASN A 21 0.17 1.54 -2.03
CA ASN A 21 0.65 1.85 -0.68
C ASN A 21 1.07 3.32 -0.54
N GLY A 22 1.62 3.92 -1.60
CA GLY A 22 2.05 5.32 -1.59
C GLY A 22 0.86 6.28 -1.46
N VAL A 23 -0.21 6.04 -2.22
CA VAL A 23 -1.43 6.87 -2.17
C VAL A 23 -2.10 6.79 -0.81
N LEU A 24 -2.17 5.61 -0.21
CA LEU A 24 -2.72 5.44 1.14
C LEU A 24 -1.87 6.13 2.20
N THR A 25 -0.54 5.98 2.12
CA THR A 25 0.38 6.60 3.08
C THR A 25 0.27 8.12 3.04
N GLU A 26 0.21 8.73 1.84
CA GLU A 26 0.07 10.17 1.69
C GLU A 26 -1.29 10.67 2.21
N ARG A 27 -2.39 9.97 1.91
CA ARG A 27 -3.71 10.31 2.45
C ARG A 27 -3.74 10.24 3.99
N VAL A 28 -3.21 9.17 4.56
CA VAL A 28 -3.12 9.01 6.02
C VAL A 28 -2.23 10.10 6.63
N TRP A 29 -1.11 10.44 5.98
CA TRP A 29 -0.24 11.52 6.42
C TRP A 29 -0.98 12.86 6.45
N GLN A 30 -1.68 13.22 5.37
CA GLN A 30 -2.46 14.47 5.29
C GLN A 30 -3.57 14.55 6.33
N ILE A 31 -4.28 13.44 6.56
CA ILE A 31 -5.32 13.34 7.58
C ILE A 31 -4.69 13.54 8.97
N LYS A 32 -3.58 12.86 9.26
CA LYS A 32 -2.86 13.00 10.53
C LYS A 32 -2.39 14.42 10.76
N THR A 33 -1.77 15.06 9.77
CA THR A 33 -1.26 16.43 9.92
C THR A 33 -2.37 17.49 10.01
N LYS A 34 -3.57 17.22 9.47
CA LYS A 34 -4.72 18.11 9.61
C LYS A 34 -5.45 17.97 10.96
N LEU A 35 -5.64 16.73 11.43
CA LEU A 35 -6.37 16.47 12.68
C LEU A 35 -5.51 16.71 13.92
N PHE A 36 -4.23 16.33 13.87
CA PHE A 36 -3.30 16.43 14.99
C PHE A 36 -1.97 17.00 14.50
N PRO A 37 -1.90 18.33 14.26
CA PRO A 37 -0.64 18.98 13.94
C PRO A 37 0.29 18.87 15.15
N SER A 38 1.31 18.00 15.06
CA SER A 38 2.33 17.94 16.11
C SER A 38 3.10 19.25 16.15
N GLN A 39 3.54 19.65 17.35
CA GLN A 39 4.35 20.86 17.53
C GLN A 39 5.61 20.82 16.64
N GLU A 40 6.28 19.66 16.58
CA GLU A 40 7.41 19.40 15.68
C GLU A 40 7.10 19.70 14.21
N TYR A 41 5.89 19.36 13.74
CA TYR A 41 5.50 19.60 12.35
C TYR A 41 5.21 21.09 12.08
N ARG A 42 4.71 21.82 13.08
CA ARG A 42 4.52 23.28 12.98
C ARG A 42 5.86 23.99 12.90
N GLU A 43 6.79 23.66 13.79
CA GLU A 43 8.14 24.23 13.75
C GLU A 43 8.89 23.87 12.45
N PHE A 44 8.64 22.69 11.89
CA PHE A 44 9.17 22.31 10.58
C PHE A 44 8.61 23.20 9.46
N GLN A 45 7.31 23.52 9.49
CA GLN A 45 6.72 24.46 8.53
C GLN A 45 7.28 25.88 8.68
N GLU A 46 7.42 26.36 9.91
CA GLU A 46 8.02 27.68 10.19
C GLU A 46 9.46 27.76 9.68
N THR A 47 10.28 26.74 9.96
CA THR A 47 11.67 26.66 9.45
C THR A 47 11.71 26.62 7.92
N ARG A 48 10.75 25.93 7.29
CA ARG A 48 10.63 25.86 5.83
C ARG A 48 10.26 27.22 5.23
N ASP A 49 9.33 27.93 5.84
CA ASP A 49 8.88 29.25 5.40
C ASP A 49 10.00 30.28 5.57
N GLU A 50 10.73 30.23 6.68
CA GLU A 50 11.93 31.03 6.92
C GLU A 50 13.02 30.75 5.87
N LEU A 51 13.29 29.47 5.57
CA LEU A 51 14.25 29.08 4.53
C LEU A 51 13.86 29.62 3.15
N MET A 52 12.57 29.56 2.80
CA MET A 52 12.04 30.08 1.53
C MET A 52 12.13 31.61 1.47
N ARG A 53 11.88 32.29 2.59
CA ARG A 53 12.05 33.74 2.72
C ARG A 53 13.51 34.14 2.53
N LEU A 54 14.45 33.53 3.25
CA LEU A 54 15.89 33.80 3.12
C LEU A 54 16.40 33.49 1.70
N ARG A 55 15.90 32.41 1.08
CA ARG A 55 16.22 32.09 -0.32
C ARG A 55 15.80 33.22 -1.26
N LYS A 56 14.61 33.79 -1.07
CA LYS A 56 14.09 34.89 -1.89
C LYS A 56 14.86 36.19 -1.65
N GLU A 57 15.12 36.55 -0.39
CA GLU A 57 15.89 37.75 -0.05
C GLU A 57 17.32 37.71 -0.62
N ARG A 58 17.97 36.53 -0.58
CA ARG A 58 19.31 36.33 -1.15
C ARG A 58 19.30 36.41 -2.67
N ALA A 59 18.28 35.85 -3.32
CA ALA A 59 18.13 35.93 -4.77
C ALA A 59 17.88 37.37 -5.26
N ASN A 60 17.22 38.19 -4.45
CA ASN A 60 16.96 39.60 -4.76
C ASN A 60 18.16 40.53 -4.48
N THR A 61 19.20 40.06 -3.78
CA THR A 61 20.37 40.87 -3.43
C THR A 61 21.51 40.63 -4.43
N SER A 62 21.95 41.67 -5.15
CA SER A 62 23.15 41.61 -6.02
C SER A 62 24.38 41.21 -5.21
N SER A 63 25.01 40.10 -5.57
CA SER A 63 26.21 39.58 -4.91
C SER A 63 27.45 40.43 -5.17
N GLN A 64 27.47 41.24 -6.23
CA GLN A 64 28.60 42.08 -6.61
C GLN A 64 28.56 43.43 -5.89
N ASP A 65 27.41 44.12 -5.90
CA ASP A 65 27.28 45.47 -5.32
C ASP A 65 27.08 45.45 -3.81
N ASN A 66 26.39 44.42 -3.30
CA ASN A 66 26.02 44.28 -1.89
C ASN A 66 26.65 43.05 -1.23
N PHE A 67 27.90 42.71 -1.58
CA PHE A 67 28.59 41.49 -1.13
C PHE A 67 28.54 41.29 0.40
N ALA A 68 28.72 42.35 1.19
CA ALA A 68 28.66 42.25 2.65
C ALA A 68 27.28 41.84 3.17
N LYS A 69 26.19 42.36 2.58
CA LYS A 69 24.82 41.97 2.92
C LYS A 69 24.52 40.56 2.41
N TRP A 70 24.91 40.26 1.17
CA TRP A 70 24.76 38.95 0.57
C TRP A 70 25.47 37.85 1.38
N ALA A 71 26.70 38.08 1.83
CA ALA A 71 27.48 37.12 2.60
C ALA A 71 26.88 36.85 3.99
N ARG A 72 26.30 37.87 4.65
CA ARG A 72 25.57 37.68 5.90
C ARG A 72 24.34 36.81 5.69
N LEU A 73 23.56 37.10 4.66
CA LEU A 73 22.32 36.39 4.34
C LEU A 73 22.58 34.96 3.86
N ASP A 74 23.67 34.71 3.14
CA ASP A 74 24.06 33.35 2.75
C ASP A 74 24.45 32.51 3.98
N ARG A 75 25.23 33.04 4.93
CA ARG A 75 25.56 32.32 6.19
C ARG A 75 24.32 31.96 6.99
N GLU A 76 23.36 32.87 7.06
CA GLU A 76 22.07 32.64 7.71
C GLU A 76 21.25 31.57 6.97
N TYR A 77 21.14 31.66 5.65
CA TYR A 77 20.53 30.65 4.81
C TYR A 77 21.16 29.27 5.04
N GLN A 78 22.49 29.16 5.07
CA GLN A 78 23.17 27.88 5.31
C GLN A 78 22.92 27.34 6.72
N ARG A 79 22.77 28.21 7.73
CA ARG A 79 22.40 27.82 9.10
C ARG A 79 20.99 27.24 9.13
N VAL A 80 20.00 27.97 8.62
CA VAL A 80 18.60 27.54 8.60
C VAL A 80 18.43 26.30 7.73
N LYS A 81 19.14 26.19 6.61
CA LYS A 81 19.13 25.00 5.75
C LYS A 81 19.59 23.75 6.50
N LYS A 82 20.65 23.83 7.31
CA LYS A 82 21.09 22.68 8.13
C LYS A 82 20.02 22.22 9.12
N ILE A 83 19.33 23.17 9.76
CA ILE A 83 18.22 22.88 10.68
C ILE A 83 17.06 22.23 9.91
N TYR A 84 16.71 22.77 8.74
CA TYR A 84 15.68 22.20 7.87
C TYR A 84 16.01 20.77 7.44
N ASP A 85 17.24 20.50 7.00
CA ASP A 85 17.65 19.15 6.56
C ASP A 85 17.57 18.14 7.73
N ALA A 86 17.96 18.55 8.94
CA ALA A 86 17.81 17.73 10.14
C ALA A 86 16.35 17.42 10.47
N LYS A 87 15.48 18.44 10.53
CA LYS A 87 14.03 18.26 10.78
C LYS A 87 13.34 17.47 9.65
N ASN A 88 13.76 17.65 8.40
CA ASN A 88 13.21 16.92 7.26
C ASN A 88 13.51 15.41 7.36
N ASN A 89 14.71 15.04 7.83
CA ASN A 89 15.06 13.64 8.07
C ASN A 89 14.20 13.03 9.19
N GLU A 90 13.93 13.78 10.26
CA GLU A 90 13.06 13.36 11.36
C GLU A 90 11.62 13.15 10.89
N VAL A 91 11.04 14.12 10.17
CA VAL A 91 9.70 13.99 9.55
C VAL A 91 9.67 12.84 8.55
N GLY A 92 10.75 12.65 7.78
CA GLY A 92 10.93 11.52 6.87
C GLY A 92 10.89 10.18 7.60
N SER A 93 11.53 10.08 8.76
CA SER A 93 11.49 8.86 9.60
C SER A 93 10.07 8.58 10.11
N SER A 94 9.33 9.62 10.52
CA SER A 94 7.94 9.52 10.96
C SER A 94 7.01 9.10 9.82
N ARG A 95 7.22 9.63 8.61
CA ARG A 95 6.52 9.18 7.40
C ARG A 95 6.80 7.72 7.09
N GLN A 96 8.05 7.29 7.20
CA GLN A 96 8.43 5.91 6.98
C GLN A 96 7.75 4.97 7.99
N LYS A 97 7.71 5.34 9.27
CA LYS A 97 6.99 4.58 10.31
C LYS A 97 5.50 4.44 9.97
N LEU A 98 4.84 5.52 9.56
CA LEU A 98 3.45 5.44 9.11
C LEU A 98 3.29 4.56 7.87
N SER A 99 4.21 4.64 6.90
CA SER A 99 4.18 3.79 5.72
C SER A 99 4.26 2.30 6.09
N THR A 100 5.07 1.95 7.08
CA THR A 100 5.19 0.58 7.60
C THR A 100 3.89 0.15 8.27
N ILE A 101 3.30 0.99 9.11
CA ILE A 101 2.00 0.70 9.76
C ILE A 101 0.91 0.49 8.70
N VAL A 102 0.79 1.38 7.71
CA VAL A 102 -0.18 1.26 6.62
C VAL A 102 0.03 -0.04 5.84
N ARG A 103 1.28 -0.41 5.55
CA ARG A 103 1.60 -1.68 4.89
C ARG A 103 1.18 -2.88 5.74
N VAL A 104 1.47 -2.87 7.04
CA VAL A 104 1.09 -3.95 7.96
C VAL A 104 -0.43 -4.07 8.06
N VAL A 105 -1.14 -2.97 8.29
CA VAL A 105 -2.62 -2.94 8.35
C VAL A 105 -3.23 -3.45 7.05
N LYS A 106 -2.71 -3.00 5.90
CA LYS A 106 -3.17 -3.48 4.60
C LYS A 106 -2.89 -4.97 4.41
N TRP A 107 -1.72 -5.44 4.80
CA TRP A 107 -1.36 -6.86 4.73
C TRP A 107 -2.27 -7.70 5.65
N LEU A 108 -2.57 -7.23 6.86
CA LEU A 108 -3.52 -7.87 7.76
C LEU A 108 -4.93 -7.91 7.15
N LEU A 109 -5.41 -6.81 6.56
CA LEU A 109 -6.75 -6.76 5.98
C LEU A 109 -6.88 -7.62 4.72
N SER A 110 -5.84 -7.68 3.89
CA SER A 110 -5.89 -8.42 2.62
C SER A 110 -5.49 -9.89 2.77
N THR A 111 -4.35 -10.15 3.42
CA THR A 111 -3.81 -11.50 3.59
C THR A 111 -4.24 -12.11 4.91
N GLY A 112 -4.18 -11.33 6.01
CA GLY A 112 -4.57 -11.82 7.34
C GLY A 112 -6.02 -12.26 7.40
N LEU A 113 -6.96 -11.49 6.85
CA LEU A 113 -8.37 -11.85 6.78
C LEU A 113 -8.59 -13.14 5.97
N ARG A 114 -7.92 -13.27 4.81
CA ARG A 114 -7.97 -14.47 3.98
C ARG A 114 -7.44 -15.69 4.72
N THR A 115 -6.29 -15.58 5.36
CA THR A 115 -5.67 -16.68 6.10
C THR A 115 -6.49 -17.04 7.34
N GLY A 116 -7.04 -16.06 8.07
CA GLY A 116 -7.90 -16.28 9.22
C GLY A 116 -9.15 -17.08 8.87
N THR A 117 -9.82 -16.72 7.77
CA THR A 117 -10.99 -17.47 7.28
C THR A 117 -10.60 -18.88 6.82
N MET A 118 -9.43 -19.07 6.20
CA MET A 118 -8.93 -20.40 5.84
C MET A 118 -8.65 -21.28 7.06
N ILE A 119 -8.14 -20.70 8.14
CA ILE A 119 -7.90 -21.42 9.40
C ILE A 119 -9.22 -21.81 10.06
N TYR A 120 -10.19 -20.89 10.08
CA TYR A 120 -11.50 -21.12 10.70
C TYR A 120 -12.31 -22.20 9.98
N PHE A 121 -12.43 -22.13 8.65
CA PHE A 121 -13.19 -23.09 7.84
C PHE A 121 -12.36 -24.28 7.36
N ARG A 122 -11.24 -24.57 8.02
CA ARG A 122 -10.28 -25.59 7.60
C ARG A 122 -10.92 -26.98 7.45
N LYS A 123 -11.92 -27.32 8.27
CA LYS A 123 -12.55 -28.66 8.33
C LYS A 123 -13.84 -28.77 7.51
N GLU A 124 -14.33 -27.68 6.93
CA GLU A 124 -15.58 -27.69 6.18
C GLU A 124 -15.34 -27.92 4.68
N PRO A 125 -15.96 -28.94 4.07
CA PRO A 125 -15.88 -29.17 2.62
C PRO A 125 -16.65 -28.08 1.88
N VAL A 126 -16.01 -27.43 0.90
CA VAL A 126 -16.65 -26.34 0.14
C VAL A 126 -17.65 -26.90 -0.88
N VAL A 127 -17.26 -27.96 -1.58
CA VAL A 127 -18.06 -28.68 -2.57
C VAL A 127 -17.73 -30.17 -2.45
N TRP A 128 -18.77 -31.01 -2.45
CA TRP A 128 -18.64 -32.46 -2.57
C TRP A 128 -18.58 -32.86 -4.04
N LEU A 129 -17.59 -33.68 -4.41
CA LEU A 129 -17.50 -34.22 -5.77
C LEU A 129 -18.27 -35.56 -5.84
N PRO A 130 -19.00 -35.82 -6.95
CA PRO A 130 -19.54 -37.15 -7.20
C PRO A 130 -18.38 -38.16 -7.35
N HIS A 131 -18.57 -39.35 -6.79
CA HIS A 131 -17.55 -40.40 -6.77
C HIS A 131 -17.09 -40.77 -8.19
N GLY A 132 -15.78 -40.75 -8.44
CA GLY A 132 -15.18 -41.19 -9.71
C GLY A 132 -15.04 -40.11 -10.80
N MET A 133 -15.33 -38.83 -10.49
CA MET A 133 -15.17 -37.74 -11.47
C MET A 133 -13.70 -37.37 -11.74
N LEU A 134 -12.79 -37.64 -10.80
CA LEU A 134 -11.37 -37.34 -10.93
C LEU A 134 -10.51 -38.60 -10.69
N PRO A 135 -9.34 -38.73 -11.35
CA PRO A 135 -8.36 -39.74 -10.98
C PRO A 135 -7.98 -39.62 -9.50
N SER A 136 -7.59 -40.73 -8.86
CA SER A 136 -7.25 -40.79 -7.42
C SER A 136 -6.21 -39.74 -6.97
N ILE A 137 -5.29 -39.35 -7.87
CA ILE A 137 -4.31 -38.28 -7.64
C ILE A 137 -4.97 -36.88 -7.67
N GLY A 138 -5.89 -36.65 -8.60
CA GLY A 138 -6.63 -35.39 -8.73
C GLY A 138 -7.54 -35.13 -7.53
N GLU A 139 -8.25 -36.15 -7.05
CA GLU A 139 -9.06 -36.07 -5.82
C GLU A 139 -8.20 -35.66 -4.61
N ARG A 140 -6.97 -36.18 -4.54
CA ARG A 140 -6.03 -35.86 -3.46
C ARG A 140 -5.48 -34.44 -3.54
N ILE A 141 -5.19 -33.92 -4.74
CA ILE A 141 -4.72 -32.53 -4.93
C ILE A 141 -5.81 -31.52 -4.57
N VAL A 142 -7.05 -31.79 -5.01
CA VAL A 142 -8.21 -30.92 -4.78
C VAL A 142 -8.62 -30.91 -3.30
N ALA A 143 -8.43 -32.03 -2.59
CA ALA A 143 -8.70 -32.14 -1.15
C ALA A 143 -7.55 -31.62 -0.25
N MET A 144 -6.30 -31.60 -0.74
CA MET A 144 -5.16 -31.06 -0.01
C MET A 144 -5.37 -29.56 0.24
N PRO A 145 -5.07 -29.00 1.44
CA PRO A 145 -4.42 -29.59 2.61
C PRO A 145 -5.33 -29.97 3.80
N SER A 146 -6.66 -29.84 3.71
CA SER A 146 -7.52 -29.99 4.91
C SER A 146 -8.94 -30.53 4.69
N ALA A 147 -9.34 -30.81 3.46
CA ALA A 147 -10.69 -31.32 3.21
C ALA A 147 -10.71 -32.86 3.29
N PRO A 148 -11.83 -33.47 3.75
CA PRO A 148 -12.05 -34.91 3.64
C PRO A 148 -11.94 -35.39 2.18
N ARG A 149 -11.49 -36.64 1.97
CA ARG A 149 -11.39 -37.24 0.62
C ARG A 149 -12.74 -37.11 -0.12
N GLY A 150 -12.70 -36.71 -1.40
CA GLY A 150 -13.89 -36.49 -2.22
C GLY A 150 -14.50 -35.08 -2.11
N SER A 151 -13.79 -34.11 -1.52
CA SER A 151 -14.26 -32.72 -1.43
C SER A 151 -13.19 -31.69 -1.81
N VAL A 152 -13.64 -30.49 -2.21
CA VAL A 152 -12.76 -29.37 -2.56
C VAL A 152 -12.35 -28.60 -1.30
N SER A 153 -11.04 -28.38 -1.13
CA SER A 153 -10.52 -27.55 -0.05
C SER A 153 -10.78 -26.07 -0.29
N ALA A 154 -11.02 -25.31 0.79
CA ALA A 154 -11.19 -23.86 0.72
C ALA A 154 -9.97 -23.16 0.10
N SER A 155 -8.76 -23.67 0.33
CA SER A 155 -7.53 -23.17 -0.26
C SER A 155 -7.50 -23.35 -1.78
N PHE A 156 -7.84 -24.55 -2.27
CA PHE A 156 -7.89 -24.83 -3.70
C PHE A 156 -8.99 -24.01 -4.38
N TRP A 157 -10.16 -23.87 -3.75
CA TRP A 157 -11.24 -23.04 -4.27
C TRP A 157 -10.82 -21.57 -4.43
N VAL A 158 -10.22 -20.99 -3.41
CA VAL A 158 -9.74 -19.61 -3.46
C VAL A 158 -8.64 -19.43 -4.53
N PHE A 159 -7.76 -20.42 -4.69
CA PHE A 159 -6.76 -20.42 -5.77
C PHE A 159 -7.40 -20.45 -7.16
N ALA A 160 -8.40 -21.32 -7.37
CA ALA A 160 -9.13 -21.41 -8.64
C ALA A 160 -9.83 -20.09 -8.99
N VAL A 161 -10.49 -19.46 -8.02
CA VAL A 161 -11.14 -18.15 -8.19
C VAL A 161 -10.10 -17.08 -8.57
N ASP A 162 -8.99 -16.98 -7.83
CA ASP A 162 -7.96 -15.95 -8.09
C ASP A 162 -7.29 -16.15 -9.47
N SER A 163 -7.03 -17.41 -9.86
CA SER A 163 -6.50 -17.76 -11.19
C SER A 163 -7.46 -17.37 -12.31
N THR A 164 -8.76 -17.64 -12.12
CA THR A 164 -9.81 -17.27 -13.08
C THR A 164 -9.85 -15.74 -13.26
N PHE A 165 -9.91 -14.98 -12.15
CA PHE A 165 -9.90 -13.52 -12.22
C PHE A 165 -8.64 -12.95 -12.85
N SER A 166 -7.47 -13.56 -12.60
CA SER A 166 -6.19 -13.15 -13.20
C SER A 166 -6.20 -13.33 -14.72
N THR A 167 -6.64 -14.50 -15.19
CA THR A 167 -6.74 -14.82 -16.62
C THR A 167 -7.75 -13.90 -17.31
N CYS A 168 -8.94 -13.70 -16.73
CA CYS A 168 -9.93 -12.76 -17.26
C CYS A 168 -9.38 -11.34 -17.37
N TYR A 169 -8.68 -10.84 -16.34
CA TYR A 169 -8.05 -9.52 -16.38
C TYR A 169 -6.97 -9.43 -17.47
N GLY A 170 -6.16 -10.48 -17.62
CA GLY A 170 -5.15 -10.58 -18.68
C GLY A 170 -5.76 -10.50 -20.08
N ILE A 171 -6.85 -11.24 -20.32
CA ILE A 171 -7.59 -11.22 -21.59
C ILE A 171 -8.15 -9.82 -21.88
N VAL A 172 -8.82 -9.19 -20.91
CA VAL A 172 -9.38 -7.84 -21.08
C VAL A 172 -8.29 -6.82 -21.39
N LYS A 173 -7.16 -6.89 -20.68
CA LYS A 173 -6.01 -6.01 -20.93
C LYS A 173 -5.44 -6.22 -22.34
N PHE A 174 -5.28 -7.48 -22.76
CA PHE A 174 -4.82 -7.83 -24.11
C PHE A 174 -5.75 -7.28 -25.19
N LEU A 175 -7.06 -7.42 -25.01
CA LEU A 175 -8.07 -6.88 -25.94
C LEU A 175 -7.99 -5.36 -26.03
N LYS A 176 -7.84 -4.65 -24.89
CA LYS A 176 -7.69 -3.19 -24.87
C LYS A 176 -6.42 -2.73 -25.59
N THR A 177 -5.28 -3.36 -25.33
CA THR A 177 -4.02 -3.05 -26.01
C THR A 177 -4.06 -3.32 -27.52
N LYS A 178 -4.80 -4.35 -27.96
CA LYS A 178 -5.01 -4.62 -29.39
C LYS A 178 -5.88 -3.54 -30.05
N ASN A 179 -6.88 -3.02 -29.34
CA ASN A 179 -7.77 -1.98 -29.84
C ASN A 179 -7.08 -0.60 -29.93
N ASP A 180 -6.22 -0.25 -28.96
CA ASP A 180 -5.46 1.01 -28.97
C ASP A 180 -4.37 1.07 -30.07
N LYS A 181 -4.02 -0.07 -30.67
CA LYS A 181 -3.02 -0.17 -31.75
C LYS A 181 -3.61 -0.16 -33.16
N LYS A 182 -4.94 -0.14 -33.29
CA LYS A 182 -5.65 -0.18 -34.57
C LYS A 182 -6.25 1.19 -34.86
#